data_AF-A0A260Z9Q2-F1
#
_entry.id   AF-A0A260Z9Q2-F1
#
_cell.length_a   1.000
_cell.length_b   1.000
_cell.length_c   1.000
_cell.angle_alpha   90.00
_cell.angle_beta   90.00
_cell.angle_gamma   90.00
#
_symmetry.space_group_name_H-M   'P 1'
#
loop_
_entity.id
_entity.type
_entity.pdbx_description
1 polymer ?
#
loop_
_entity_poly.entity_id
_entity_poly.type
_entity_poly.pdbx_seq_one_letter_code
_entity_poly.pdbx_strand_id
1 'polypeptide(L)'
;MLVSYQCHCPHMMGIKPPGPPSGPSPPGKLPDGDEGWDYDETAAPGIIECSSPTDHYRCQEYAATGTWNYLIVEDQQKGAITYTFDRKYNEKNDGTIEMALLDAFSRHSPSSLIAFASQEAEKEVGYIRALTVQEMDSLSGKPGHRPISLEKFGPNELNLLEPALLEVRTGSELKLTSESLKRIDSTKEFDKLLDEYKYVFILFWTSNRMVSLHTFNLWSRVGDKIKVPEDTLLAHVPCHENSDFCQGLSAEDYHTVVSYRNGQNTGKTENIGDEEFYENWIELSILGPIQKLSNESELSKFKKGIVNGKKRLSVTIGVFPSEQDTSFQHFQISAEKLAGKYYSSYFINENSKPAITTYRHSEKQKRTDYSGKFDPASVMEFITKSSIPSVIDISTGFTTEILFYQKRPILILFGEEFEPFSKLSARQDARKHYIFTKISGENKNIQKAKEALGVVGNEPVIVLLNKDRVHLISISKPKCPDHLQKLLQMISTSEADKVLSTKNPHPLRFLQVERVNEIFGFEETIVLPDHTLFMDSDPFSRHPAISESGGSGGCPFMQGGGAGGATEGGHHSEL
;
A
#
# COMPACT_ATOMS: atom_id res chain seq x y z
N MET A 1 62.59 35.07 -58.58
CA MET A 1 62.79 33.68 -58.12
C MET A 1 61.42 32.99 -58.13
N LEU A 2 61.36 31.71 -58.54
CA LEU A 2 60.28 30.70 -58.30
C LEU A 2 58.80 31.19 -58.41
N VAL A 3 58.05 30.97 -59.51
CA VAL A 3 57.42 29.70 -60.04
C VAL A 3 56.21 29.26 -59.17
N SER A 4 54.96 29.64 -59.50
CA SER A 4 53.90 28.97 -60.32
C SER A 4 53.43 27.59 -59.79
N TYR A 5 52.15 27.17 -59.80
CA TYR A 5 51.02 27.29 -60.76
C TYR A 5 49.68 27.68 -60.04
N GLN A 6 48.66 28.34 -60.64
CA GLN A 6 47.57 27.86 -61.54
C GLN A 6 46.85 26.57 -61.06
N CYS A 7 45.51 26.38 -61.12
CA CYS A 7 44.31 27.18 -61.49
C CYS A 7 43.03 26.39 -61.01
N HIS A 8 41.74 26.77 -61.12
CA HIS A 8 40.98 27.88 -61.76
C HIS A 8 39.59 28.09 -61.07
N CYS A 9 38.67 28.86 -61.67
CA CYS A 9 37.21 28.92 -61.34
C CYS A 9 36.34 28.68 -62.60
N PRO A 10 34.99 28.63 -62.47
CA PRO A 10 34.23 29.66 -63.20
C PRO A 10 33.01 30.27 -62.48
N HIS A 11 32.71 31.51 -62.88
CA HIS A 11 31.46 32.28 -62.67
C HIS A 11 30.32 31.79 -63.62
N MET A 12 29.08 32.32 -63.71
CA MET A 12 28.38 33.51 -63.15
C MET A 12 26.82 33.33 -63.25
N MET A 13 26.06 34.44 -63.10
CA MET A 13 24.60 34.66 -63.33
C MET A 13 23.71 34.57 -62.08
N GLY A 14 22.66 35.39 -61.90
CA GLY A 14 22.23 36.55 -62.70
C GLY A 14 20.89 37.16 -62.22
N ILE A 15 20.95 38.32 -61.54
CA ILE A 15 19.84 39.01 -60.83
C ILE A 15 18.66 39.44 -61.74
N LYS A 16 17.40 39.32 -61.26
CA LYS A 16 16.40 40.42 -61.23
C LYS A 16 15.11 40.14 -60.41
N PRO A 17 14.52 41.17 -59.74
CA PRO A 17 13.27 41.06 -58.97
C PRO A 17 12.04 41.76 -59.63
N PRO A 18 10.81 41.43 -59.20
CA PRO A 18 9.62 42.29 -59.27
C PRO A 18 9.12 42.74 -57.86
N GLY A 19 8.19 43.70 -57.82
CA GLY A 19 7.67 44.34 -56.59
C GLY A 19 6.28 43.86 -56.10
N PRO A 20 5.68 44.55 -55.11
CA PRO A 20 4.35 44.27 -54.54
C PRO A 20 3.21 44.57 -55.54
N PRO A 21 1.94 44.18 -55.30
CA PRO A 21 1.29 43.81 -54.02
C PRO A 21 0.75 42.34 -54.02
N SER A 22 -0.11 41.85 -53.13
CA SER A 22 -0.95 42.45 -52.08
C SER A 22 -1.27 41.49 -50.92
N GLY A 23 -1.48 42.01 -49.71
CA GLY A 23 -2.19 41.33 -48.62
C GLY A 23 -3.54 41.99 -48.31
N PRO A 24 -4.54 41.27 -47.76
CA PRO A 24 -5.83 41.85 -47.39
C PRO A 24 -5.71 42.84 -46.22
N SER A 25 -6.51 43.90 -46.27
CA SER A 25 -6.59 44.93 -45.22
C SER A 25 -7.00 44.35 -43.86
N PRO A 26 -6.59 44.95 -42.72
CA PRO A 26 -7.04 44.52 -41.41
C PRO A 26 -8.57 44.62 -41.28
N PRO A 27 -9.25 43.64 -40.64
CA PRO A 27 -10.65 43.76 -40.30
C PRO A 27 -10.89 45.00 -39.42
N GLY A 28 -11.68 45.94 -39.93
CA GLY A 28 -12.11 47.10 -39.15
C GLY A 28 -13.20 46.70 -38.15
N LYS A 29 -13.06 47.21 -36.92
CA LYS A 29 -13.85 46.89 -35.71
C LYS A 29 -13.58 45.51 -35.10
N LEU A 30 -13.31 45.52 -33.80
CA LEU A 30 -13.60 44.41 -32.89
C LEU A 30 -15.12 44.19 -32.84
N PRO A 31 -15.62 42.98 -32.50
CA PRO A 31 -17.02 42.80 -32.17
C PRO A 31 -17.39 43.66 -30.95
N ASP A 32 -18.51 44.39 -31.04
CA ASP A 32 -19.08 45.12 -29.91
C ASP A 32 -19.68 44.08 -28.92
N GLY A 33 -18.90 43.64 -27.91
CA GLY A 33 -19.36 42.64 -26.94
C GLY A 33 -18.27 41.95 -26.11
N ASP A 34 -17.67 42.68 -25.16
CA ASP A 34 -17.32 42.17 -23.81
C ASP A 34 -16.90 43.36 -22.91
N GLU A 35 -17.90 44.03 -22.33
CA GLU A 35 -17.70 45.01 -21.25
C GLU A 35 -17.36 44.24 -19.96
N GLY A 36 -16.08 43.96 -19.73
CA GLY A 36 -15.64 43.16 -18.57
C GLY A 36 -14.15 43.20 -18.21
N TRP A 37 -13.35 44.02 -18.89
CA TRP A 37 -11.95 44.27 -18.51
C TRP A 37 -11.87 45.54 -17.64
N ASP A 38 -12.38 45.44 -16.40
CA ASP A 38 -12.16 46.45 -15.37
C ASP A 38 -10.66 46.48 -15.00
N TYR A 39 -9.95 47.44 -15.57
CA TYR A 39 -8.52 47.64 -15.34
C TYR A 39 -8.30 48.38 -14.01
N ASP A 40 -8.20 47.63 -12.92
CA ASP A 40 -7.76 48.14 -11.63
C ASP A 40 -6.25 48.43 -11.67
N GLU A 41 -5.86 49.71 -11.56
CA GLU A 41 -4.46 50.16 -11.56
C GLU A 41 -3.62 49.61 -10.38
N THR A 42 -4.26 48.97 -9.39
CA THR A 42 -3.61 48.37 -8.22
C THR A 42 -3.47 46.85 -8.27
N ALA A 43 -4.08 46.16 -9.24
CA ALA A 43 -4.08 44.69 -9.33
C ALA A 43 -3.04 44.16 -10.34
N ALA A 44 -2.13 43.29 -9.88
CA ALA A 44 -1.19 42.61 -10.77
C ALA A 44 -1.90 41.53 -11.61
N PRO A 45 -1.56 41.34 -12.91
CA PRO A 45 -2.27 40.40 -13.77
C PRO A 45 -2.14 38.94 -13.29
N GLY A 46 -3.27 38.27 -13.07
CA GLY A 46 -3.36 36.81 -12.91
C GLY A 46 -3.66 36.28 -11.50
N ILE A 47 -3.82 37.12 -10.49
CA ILE A 47 -4.23 36.66 -9.15
C ILE A 47 -5.76 36.49 -9.11
N ILE A 48 -6.25 35.26 -8.92
CA ILE A 48 -7.66 34.97 -8.66
C ILE A 48 -7.87 34.84 -7.16
N GLU A 49 -8.57 35.79 -6.53
CA GLU A 49 -8.84 35.75 -5.10
C GLU A 49 -10.18 35.07 -4.78
N CYS A 50 -10.12 33.81 -4.33
CA CYS A 50 -11.27 33.03 -3.85
C CYS A 50 -11.50 33.21 -2.33
N SER A 51 -11.52 34.45 -1.85
CA SER A 51 -11.73 34.81 -0.42
C SER A 51 -13.06 35.52 -0.14
N SER A 52 -13.76 35.91 -1.20
CA SER A 52 -14.88 36.85 -1.19
C SER A 52 -16.23 36.15 -1.42
N PRO A 53 -17.34 36.61 -0.81
CA PRO A 53 -18.68 36.06 -1.07
C PRO A 53 -19.18 36.19 -2.51
N THR A 54 -18.43 36.88 -3.39
CA THR A 54 -18.61 36.85 -4.85
C THR A 54 -17.45 36.09 -5.52
N ASP A 55 -17.27 34.82 -5.14
CA ASP A 55 -16.23 33.94 -5.70
C ASP A 55 -16.25 33.94 -7.23
N HIS A 56 -15.06 34.09 -7.84
CA HIS A 56 -14.88 33.96 -9.27
C HIS A 56 -15.34 32.55 -9.73
N TYR A 57 -16.04 32.46 -10.87
CA TYR A 57 -16.74 31.22 -11.27
C TYR A 57 -15.83 29.96 -11.33
N ARG A 58 -14.53 30.13 -11.58
CA ARG A 58 -13.54 29.05 -11.58
C ARG A 58 -13.06 28.61 -10.18
N CYS A 59 -13.35 29.34 -9.11
CA CYS A 59 -13.03 28.91 -7.73
C CYS A 59 -13.68 27.56 -7.38
N GLN A 60 -14.83 27.24 -8.00
CA GLN A 60 -15.52 25.95 -7.84
C GLN A 60 -14.82 24.77 -8.54
N GLU A 61 -13.83 25.01 -9.39
CA GLU A 61 -13.00 23.96 -10.02
C GLU A 61 -11.93 23.42 -9.05
N TYR A 62 -11.70 24.08 -7.92
CA TYR A 62 -10.63 23.78 -6.96
C TYR A 62 -11.19 23.57 -5.54
N ALA A 63 -10.65 22.60 -4.80
CA ALA A 63 -11.18 22.23 -3.49
C ALA A 63 -10.74 23.23 -2.39
N ALA A 64 -11.71 23.89 -1.74
CA ALA A 64 -11.50 24.89 -0.70
C ALA A 64 -10.89 24.37 0.63
N THR A 65 -10.42 23.13 0.71
CA THR A 65 -9.85 22.51 1.92
C THR A 65 -8.42 22.03 1.66
N GLY A 66 -7.46 22.77 2.20
CA GLY A 66 -6.02 22.61 1.97
C GLY A 66 -5.48 23.75 1.13
N THR A 67 -4.47 24.48 1.63
CA THR A 67 -3.89 25.65 0.94
C THR A 67 -2.89 25.20 -0.12
N TRP A 68 -3.40 24.76 -1.27
CA TRP A 68 -2.60 24.37 -2.42
C TRP A 68 -2.28 25.58 -3.30
N ASN A 69 -1.21 26.29 -2.99
CA ASN A 69 -0.72 27.38 -3.82
C ASN A 69 0.05 26.78 -5.01
N TYR A 70 -0.56 26.79 -6.20
CA TYR A 70 0.10 26.35 -7.44
C TYR A 70 0.67 27.54 -8.21
N LEU A 71 1.84 27.33 -8.82
CA LEU A 71 2.43 28.25 -9.81
C LEU A 71 2.54 27.51 -11.14
N ILE A 72 1.99 28.07 -12.20
CA ILE A 72 2.18 27.56 -13.56
C ILE A 72 3.18 28.49 -14.25
N VAL A 73 4.28 27.95 -14.75
CA VAL A 73 5.26 28.68 -15.56
C VAL A 73 5.16 28.19 -17.00
N GLU A 74 4.76 29.07 -17.92
CA GLU A 74 4.67 28.76 -19.34
C GLU A 74 5.99 29.12 -20.06
N ASP A 75 6.72 28.08 -20.48
CA ASP A 75 8.00 28.19 -21.17
C ASP A 75 7.79 27.88 -22.67
N GLN A 76 8.13 28.82 -23.55
CA GLN A 76 7.91 28.67 -25.00
C GLN A 76 8.70 27.49 -25.62
N GLN A 77 9.68 26.93 -24.93
CA GLN A 77 10.46 25.76 -25.37
C GLN A 77 10.05 24.46 -24.65
N LYS A 78 9.59 24.54 -23.39
CA LYS A 78 9.28 23.36 -22.55
C LYS A 78 7.78 23.13 -22.30
N GLY A 79 6.92 24.07 -22.66
CA GLY A 79 5.49 24.08 -22.31
C GLY A 79 5.22 24.59 -20.90
N ALA A 80 3.97 24.42 -20.45
CA ALA A 80 3.55 24.78 -19.10
C ALA A 80 4.03 23.73 -18.07
N ILE A 81 4.72 24.18 -17.02
CA ILE A 81 5.08 23.35 -15.86
C ILE A 81 4.37 23.88 -14.61
N THR A 82 3.65 23.00 -13.93
CA THR A 82 2.97 23.31 -12.66
C THR A 82 3.87 22.97 -11.47
N TYR A 83 3.99 23.89 -10.53
CA TYR A 83 4.74 23.77 -9.29
C TYR A 83 3.82 23.87 -8.07
N THR A 84 4.19 23.22 -6.97
CA THR A 84 3.53 23.35 -5.65
C THR A 84 4.36 24.19 -4.70
N PHE A 85 3.71 25.16 -4.05
CA PHE A 85 4.16 25.73 -2.79
C PHE A 85 3.44 25.01 -1.64
N ASP A 86 4.17 24.18 -0.88
CA ASP A 86 3.67 23.72 0.42
C ASP A 86 3.88 24.84 1.44
N ARG A 87 2.77 25.37 1.97
CA ARG A 87 2.77 26.44 2.97
C ARG A 87 3.59 26.07 4.21
N LYS A 88 3.57 24.80 4.64
CA LYS A 88 4.29 24.30 5.82
C LYS A 88 5.80 24.53 5.77
N TYR A 89 6.39 24.58 4.57
CA TYR A 89 7.83 24.79 4.38
C TYR A 89 8.20 26.22 3.98
N ASN A 90 7.21 27.09 3.72
CA ASN A 90 7.41 28.47 3.24
C ASN A 90 6.66 29.53 4.08
N GLU A 91 6.05 29.17 5.21
CA GLU A 91 5.33 30.11 6.10
C GLU A 91 6.24 30.86 7.10
N LYS A 92 7.56 30.62 7.05
CA LYS A 92 8.54 31.13 8.02
C LYS A 92 8.76 32.65 7.89
N ASN A 93 8.85 33.13 6.65
CA ASN A 93 8.88 34.55 6.27
C ASN A 93 8.79 34.68 4.74
N ASP A 94 8.52 35.90 4.26
CA ASP A 94 8.36 36.19 2.83
C ASP A 94 9.61 35.88 2.00
N GLY A 95 10.81 35.95 2.61
CA GLY A 95 12.07 35.59 1.96
C GLY A 95 12.16 34.10 1.57
N THR A 96 11.53 33.19 2.32
CA THR A 96 11.40 31.78 1.89
C THR A 96 10.51 31.63 0.65
N ILE A 97 9.44 32.44 0.53
CA ILE A 97 8.55 32.43 -0.64
C ILE A 97 9.27 33.03 -1.86
N GLU A 98 10.02 34.13 -1.66
CA GLU A 98 10.85 34.75 -2.70
C GLU A 98 11.90 33.79 -3.25
N MET A 99 12.67 33.13 -2.39
CA MET A 99 13.68 32.15 -2.80
C MET A 99 13.07 30.95 -3.55
N ALA A 100 11.88 30.48 -3.13
CA ALA A 100 11.15 29.42 -3.83
C ALA A 100 10.65 29.86 -5.23
N LEU A 101 10.18 31.10 -5.37
CA LEU A 101 9.84 31.68 -6.68
C LEU A 101 11.07 31.80 -7.59
N LEU A 102 12.20 32.30 -7.06
CA LEU A 102 13.43 32.48 -7.84
C LEU A 102 14.05 31.16 -8.29
N ASP A 103 13.95 30.07 -7.51
CA ASP A 103 14.32 28.72 -7.96
C ASP A 103 13.41 28.23 -9.11
N ALA A 104 12.08 28.33 -8.95
CA ALA A 104 11.14 27.93 -10.00
C ALA A 104 11.39 28.67 -11.32
N PHE A 105 11.55 30.00 -11.28
CA PHE A 105 11.86 30.80 -12.46
C PHE A 105 13.29 30.55 -13.00
N SER A 106 14.27 30.23 -12.14
CA SER A 106 15.63 29.83 -12.58
C SER A 106 15.62 28.60 -13.49
N ARG A 107 14.71 27.63 -13.25
CA ARG A 107 14.56 26.41 -14.08
C ARG A 107 13.98 26.69 -15.47
N HIS A 108 13.41 27.88 -15.66
CA HIS A 108 12.85 28.38 -16.93
C HIS A 108 13.67 29.51 -17.56
N SER A 109 14.76 29.93 -16.92
CA SER A 109 15.66 30.99 -17.37
C SER A 109 16.96 30.39 -17.95
N PRO A 110 17.63 31.04 -18.93
CA PRO A 110 18.99 30.70 -19.34
C PRO A 110 20.06 30.93 -18.26
N SER A 111 19.71 31.58 -17.14
CA SER A 111 20.62 31.91 -16.03
C SER A 111 19.87 31.88 -14.70
N SER A 112 20.54 31.46 -13.62
CA SER A 112 19.92 31.46 -12.29
C SER A 112 19.51 32.88 -11.88
N LEU A 113 18.25 33.01 -11.44
CA LEU A 113 17.66 34.26 -10.97
C LEU A 113 17.80 34.44 -9.44
N ILE A 114 18.36 33.44 -8.74
CA ILE A 114 18.66 33.51 -7.30
C ILE A 114 19.60 34.69 -6.98
N ALA A 115 20.43 35.12 -7.95
CA ALA A 115 21.27 36.32 -7.84
C ALA A 115 20.51 37.67 -7.81
N PHE A 116 19.17 37.65 -7.89
CA PHE A 116 18.29 38.82 -7.72
C PHE A 116 17.51 38.80 -6.39
N ALA A 117 17.83 37.88 -5.48
CA ALA A 117 17.20 37.79 -4.17
C ALA A 117 17.42 39.04 -3.31
N SER A 118 16.43 39.40 -2.49
CA SER A 118 16.54 40.41 -1.44
C SER A 118 17.58 40.03 -0.39
N GLN A 119 18.09 41.02 0.35
CA GLN A 119 19.07 40.75 1.43
C GLN A 119 18.44 39.91 2.56
N GLU A 120 17.12 39.92 2.67
CA GLU A 120 16.34 39.05 3.53
C GLU A 120 16.30 37.60 2.97
N ALA A 121 15.98 37.42 1.68
CA ALA A 121 15.85 36.11 1.04
C ALA A 121 17.18 35.39 0.81
N GLU A 122 18.31 36.10 0.58
CA GLU A 122 19.66 35.50 0.45
C GLU A 122 20.06 34.58 1.63
N LYS A 123 19.42 34.75 2.79
CA LYS A 123 19.73 34.04 4.04
C LYS A 123 18.77 32.89 4.34
N GLU A 124 17.80 32.65 3.46
CA GLU A 124 16.68 31.73 3.67
C GLU A 124 16.61 30.67 2.57
N VAL A 125 15.91 29.57 2.84
CA VAL A 125 15.73 28.46 1.89
C VAL A 125 14.24 28.29 1.63
N GLY A 126 13.82 28.60 0.40
CA GLY A 126 12.48 28.31 -0.11
C GLY A 126 12.35 26.87 -0.60
N TYR A 127 11.14 26.31 -0.53
CA TYR A 127 10.85 24.96 -1.01
C TYR A 127 9.75 24.94 -2.07
N ILE A 128 10.14 24.58 -3.30
CA ILE A 128 9.26 24.43 -4.47
C ILE A 128 9.49 23.09 -5.16
N ARG A 129 8.41 22.46 -5.65
CA ARG A 129 8.46 21.18 -6.36
C ARG A 129 7.59 21.22 -7.61
N ALA A 130 8.13 20.79 -8.75
CA ALA A 130 7.33 20.57 -9.96
C ALA A 130 6.45 19.32 -9.80
N LEU A 131 5.22 19.38 -10.30
CA LEU A 131 4.31 18.23 -10.37
C LEU A 131 4.60 17.34 -11.58
N THR A 132 4.47 16.04 -11.39
CA THR A 132 4.38 15.09 -12.50
C THR A 132 2.99 15.12 -13.15
N VAL A 133 2.89 14.61 -14.39
CA VAL A 133 1.61 14.48 -15.10
C VAL A 133 0.61 13.62 -14.32
N GLN A 134 1.07 12.53 -13.68
CA GLN A 134 0.20 11.66 -12.86
C GLN A 134 -0.39 12.39 -11.64
N GLU A 135 0.38 13.27 -11.00
CA GLU A 135 -0.12 14.10 -9.90
C GLU A 135 -1.11 15.14 -10.41
N MET A 136 -0.82 15.81 -11.53
CA MET A 136 -1.76 16.75 -12.17
C MET A 136 -3.07 16.07 -12.60
N ASP A 137 -3.02 14.86 -13.17
CA ASP A 137 -4.21 14.08 -13.51
C ASP A 137 -5.03 13.75 -12.25
N SER A 138 -4.38 13.37 -11.14
CA SER A 138 -5.05 13.11 -9.86
C SER A 138 -5.72 14.34 -9.25
N LEU A 139 -5.17 15.53 -9.50
CA LEU A 139 -5.71 16.82 -9.07
C LEU A 139 -6.79 17.36 -10.02
N SER A 140 -6.85 16.89 -11.26
CA SER A 140 -7.67 17.48 -12.34
C SER A 140 -9.19 17.39 -12.16
N GLY A 141 -9.69 16.72 -11.11
CA GLY A 141 -11.11 16.57 -10.81
C GLY A 141 -11.91 15.72 -11.81
N LYS A 142 -11.33 15.38 -12.97
CA LYS A 142 -11.95 14.53 -14.00
C LYS A 142 -12.31 13.17 -13.40
N PRO A 143 -13.46 12.58 -13.77
CA PRO A 143 -13.85 11.24 -13.34
C PRO A 143 -13.04 10.18 -14.11
N GLY A 144 -11.73 10.10 -13.83
CA GLY A 144 -10.93 8.94 -14.15
C GLY A 144 -11.56 7.67 -13.54
N HIS A 145 -11.21 6.50 -14.08
CA HIS A 145 -11.72 5.23 -13.58
C HIS A 145 -11.58 5.17 -12.06
N ARG A 146 -12.71 4.94 -11.35
CA ARG A 146 -12.74 4.84 -9.89
C ARG A 146 -11.56 3.97 -9.43
N PRO A 147 -10.60 4.51 -8.64
CA PRO A 147 -9.40 3.76 -8.30
C PRO A 147 -9.81 2.47 -7.59
N ILE A 148 -9.35 1.34 -8.13
CA ILE A 148 -9.77 0.01 -7.70
C ILE A 148 -9.23 -0.19 -6.28
N SER A 149 -10.12 -0.07 -5.31
CA SER A 149 -9.76 -0.14 -3.90
C SER A 149 -9.65 -1.62 -3.51
N LEU A 150 -8.45 -2.18 -3.69
CA LEU A 150 -8.06 -3.48 -3.18
C LEU A 150 -7.66 -3.37 -1.70
N GLU A 151 -7.83 -4.45 -0.93
CA GLU A 151 -7.29 -4.54 0.44
C GLU A 151 -5.85 -5.09 0.33
N LYS A 152 -4.85 -4.44 0.96
CA LYS A 152 -3.43 -4.88 0.92
C LYS A 152 -3.22 -6.27 1.54
N PHE A 153 -4.07 -6.63 2.50
CA PHE A 153 -3.96 -7.82 3.32
C PHE A 153 -5.09 -8.83 3.04
N GLY A 154 -4.75 -10.12 3.07
CA GLY A 154 -5.67 -11.24 3.00
C GLY A 154 -6.26 -11.63 4.36
N PRO A 155 -7.22 -12.56 4.39
CA PRO A 155 -7.87 -13.03 5.62
C PRO A 155 -6.91 -13.72 6.61
N ASN A 156 -5.78 -14.25 6.13
CA ASN A 156 -4.73 -14.86 6.96
C ASN A 156 -3.70 -13.84 7.47
N GLU A 157 -3.75 -12.59 7.01
CA GLU A 157 -2.78 -11.52 7.31
C GLU A 157 -3.38 -10.45 8.26
N LEU A 158 -4.30 -10.86 9.13
CA LEU A 158 -5.04 -9.97 10.03
C LEU A 158 -4.36 -9.74 11.39
N ASN A 159 -3.45 -10.65 11.80
CA ASN A 159 -2.75 -10.65 13.09
C ASN A 159 -1.23 -10.84 12.88
N LEU A 160 -0.64 -10.09 11.96
CA LEU A 160 0.81 -10.10 11.69
C LEU A 160 1.59 -9.39 12.80
N LEU A 161 2.82 -9.84 13.05
CA LEU A 161 3.70 -9.29 14.08
C LEU A 161 4.35 -7.99 13.61
N GLU A 162 4.40 -7.01 14.51
CA GLU A 162 5.07 -5.73 14.29
C GLU A 162 6.60 -5.90 14.42
N PRO A 163 7.41 -5.75 13.34
CA PRO A 163 8.86 -6.03 13.40
C PRO A 163 9.60 -5.20 14.45
N ALA A 164 9.19 -3.95 14.65
CA ALA A 164 9.74 -3.05 15.66
C ALA A 164 9.58 -3.56 17.12
N LEU A 165 8.67 -4.50 17.39
CA LEU A 165 8.56 -5.17 18.70
C LEU A 165 9.50 -6.39 18.81
N LEU A 166 9.95 -6.96 17.69
CA LEU A 166 10.97 -8.01 17.66
C LEU A 166 12.39 -7.42 17.71
N GLU A 167 12.58 -6.19 17.24
CA GLU A 167 13.86 -5.46 17.33
C GLU A 167 14.32 -5.19 18.77
N VAL A 168 13.37 -4.96 19.69
CA VAL A 168 13.63 -4.59 21.10
C VAL A 168 13.55 -5.77 22.07
N ARG A 169 13.45 -7.01 21.56
CA ARG A 169 13.42 -8.25 22.36
C ARG A 169 14.79 -8.94 22.45
N THR A 170 14.99 -9.78 23.45
CA THR A 170 16.21 -10.61 23.52
C THR A 170 16.12 -11.83 22.61
N GLY A 171 17.28 -12.36 22.21
CA GLY A 171 17.39 -13.61 21.43
C GLY A 171 17.65 -14.85 22.28
N SER A 172 17.61 -14.72 23.61
CA SER A 172 18.26 -15.63 24.56
C SER A 172 17.68 -17.05 24.56
N GLU A 173 16.38 -17.18 24.28
CA GLU A 173 15.65 -18.45 24.30
C GLU A 173 15.38 -19.01 22.88
N LEU A 174 15.91 -18.36 21.84
CA LEU A 174 15.66 -18.76 20.46
C LEU A 174 16.49 -20.00 20.08
N LYS A 175 15.81 -21.08 19.68
CA LYS A 175 16.43 -22.19 18.93
C LYS A 175 16.90 -21.64 17.57
N LEU A 176 18.21 -21.53 17.39
CA LEU A 176 18.88 -21.04 16.16
C LEU A 176 19.55 -22.16 15.34
N THR A 177 19.07 -23.40 15.50
CA THR A 177 19.44 -24.57 14.70
C THR A 177 18.17 -25.28 14.23
N SER A 178 18.23 -25.98 13.10
CA SER A 178 17.12 -26.80 12.60
C SER A 178 17.66 -28.06 11.95
N GLU A 179 17.00 -29.20 12.22
CA GLU A 179 17.25 -30.47 11.52
C GLU A 179 16.19 -30.72 10.43
N SER A 180 15.02 -30.08 10.53
CA SER A 180 13.90 -30.20 9.59
C SER A 180 13.96 -29.23 8.41
N LEU A 181 14.81 -28.21 8.46
CA LEU A 181 15.06 -27.29 7.34
C LEU A 181 16.38 -27.63 6.64
N LYS A 182 16.37 -27.64 5.30
CA LYS A 182 17.60 -27.76 4.52
C LYS A 182 18.41 -26.46 4.56
N ARG A 183 19.51 -26.45 5.30
CA ARG A 183 20.56 -25.42 5.17
C ARG A 183 21.12 -25.44 3.74
N ILE A 184 21.28 -24.26 3.13
CA ILE A 184 21.90 -24.06 1.82
C ILE A 184 23.15 -23.18 2.01
N ASP A 185 24.31 -23.66 1.54
CA ASP A 185 25.60 -22.99 1.72
C ASP A 185 26.26 -22.48 0.43
N SER A 186 25.65 -22.72 -0.75
CA SER A 186 26.18 -22.17 -2.00
C SER A 186 25.15 -22.07 -3.12
N THR A 187 25.40 -21.20 -4.10
CA THR A 187 24.59 -21.07 -5.34
C THR A 187 24.44 -22.41 -6.07
N LYS A 188 25.51 -23.22 -6.15
CA LYS A 188 25.47 -24.53 -6.82
C LYS A 188 24.55 -25.54 -6.13
N GLU A 189 24.40 -25.43 -4.81
CA GLU A 189 23.45 -26.24 -4.04
C GLU A 189 22.04 -25.70 -4.20
N PHE A 190 21.86 -24.38 -4.13
CA PHE A 190 20.60 -23.69 -4.41
C PHE A 190 20.02 -24.08 -5.78
N ASP A 191 20.80 -23.93 -6.85
CA ASP A 191 20.39 -24.26 -8.22
C ASP A 191 20.00 -25.74 -8.34
N LYS A 192 20.80 -26.66 -7.78
CA LYS A 192 20.49 -28.11 -7.74
C LYS A 192 19.15 -28.38 -7.06
N LEU A 193 18.88 -27.74 -5.92
CA LEU A 193 17.64 -27.96 -5.16
C LEU A 193 16.42 -27.39 -5.89
N LEU A 194 16.59 -26.33 -6.68
CA LEU A 194 15.55 -25.78 -7.56
C LEU A 194 15.21 -26.68 -8.76
N ASP A 195 16.18 -27.46 -9.26
CA ASP A 195 15.96 -28.50 -10.28
C ASP A 195 15.40 -29.81 -9.71
N GLU A 196 15.78 -30.17 -8.47
CA GLU A 196 15.42 -31.44 -7.83
C GLU A 196 14.02 -31.42 -7.20
N TYR A 197 13.56 -30.27 -6.70
CA TYR A 197 12.27 -30.12 -6.01
C TYR A 197 11.31 -29.22 -6.80
N LYS A 198 10.07 -29.68 -6.93
CA LYS A 198 9.00 -29.00 -7.64
C LYS A 198 8.51 -27.75 -6.91
N TYR A 199 8.53 -27.75 -5.57
CA TYR A 199 8.27 -26.56 -4.75
C TYR A 199 9.42 -26.35 -3.76
N VAL A 200 9.92 -25.12 -3.63
CA VAL A 200 11.00 -24.80 -2.68
C VAL A 200 10.67 -23.50 -1.95
N PHE A 201 10.76 -23.50 -0.62
CA PHE A 201 10.53 -22.34 0.23
C PHE A 201 11.81 -22.02 1.01
N ILE A 202 12.32 -20.79 0.87
CA ILE A 202 13.67 -20.42 1.32
C ILE A 202 13.59 -19.14 2.17
N LEU A 203 14.00 -19.24 3.44
CA LEU A 203 14.25 -18.07 4.29
C LEU A 203 15.71 -17.62 4.17
N PHE A 204 15.92 -16.36 3.81
CA PHE A 204 17.23 -15.69 3.90
C PHE A 204 17.33 -15.00 5.25
N TRP A 205 18.40 -15.23 6.02
CA TRP A 205 18.52 -14.71 7.39
C TRP A 205 19.95 -14.39 7.85
N THR A 206 20.08 -13.53 8.85
CA THR A 206 21.36 -13.09 9.45
C THR A 206 21.28 -13.08 10.96
N SER A 207 22.34 -13.48 11.65
CA SER A 207 22.42 -13.39 13.11
C SER A 207 22.60 -11.95 13.62
N ASN A 208 22.91 -11.01 12.72
CA ASN A 208 23.13 -9.59 13.05
C ASN A 208 21.83 -8.78 13.26
N ARG A 209 20.63 -9.39 13.22
CA ARG A 209 19.34 -8.68 13.32
C ARG A 209 18.33 -9.45 14.18
N MET A 210 17.78 -8.82 15.22
CA MET A 210 16.84 -9.47 16.13
C MET A 210 15.55 -9.97 15.45
N VAL A 211 14.99 -9.22 14.49
CA VAL A 211 13.86 -9.67 13.67
C VAL A 211 14.20 -10.96 12.91
N SER A 212 15.39 -11.03 12.32
CA SER A 212 15.86 -12.16 11.53
C SER A 212 16.04 -13.42 12.37
N LEU A 213 16.56 -13.27 13.60
CA LEU A 213 16.66 -14.36 14.58
C LEU A 213 15.28 -14.91 14.98
N HIS A 214 14.32 -14.02 15.27
CA HIS A 214 12.94 -14.42 15.62
C HIS A 214 12.26 -15.13 14.43
N THR A 215 12.37 -14.61 13.21
CA THR A 215 11.83 -15.24 12.00
C THR A 215 12.49 -16.58 11.71
N PHE A 216 13.81 -16.73 11.88
CA PHE A 216 14.47 -18.03 11.73
C PHE A 216 13.98 -19.06 12.76
N ASN A 217 13.85 -18.67 14.03
CA ASN A 217 13.31 -19.55 15.06
C ASN A 217 11.89 -20.02 14.72
N LEU A 218 11.04 -19.11 14.25
CA LEU A 218 9.67 -19.41 13.85
C LEU A 218 9.62 -20.30 12.60
N TRP A 219 10.47 -20.04 11.61
CA TRP A 219 10.60 -20.87 10.40
C TRP A 219 11.11 -22.28 10.71
N SER A 220 12.02 -22.45 11.69
CA SER A 220 12.38 -23.79 12.19
C SER A 220 11.19 -24.47 12.86
N ARG A 221 10.37 -23.77 13.64
CA ARG A 221 9.16 -24.35 14.25
C ARG A 221 8.12 -24.76 13.21
N VAL A 222 7.99 -24.00 12.11
CA VAL A 222 7.19 -24.41 10.95
C VAL A 222 7.76 -25.70 10.37
N GLY A 223 9.06 -25.77 10.08
CA GLY A 223 9.73 -26.97 9.56
C GLY A 223 9.60 -28.20 10.48
N ASP A 224 9.74 -28.03 11.80
CA ASP A 224 9.59 -29.10 12.80
C ASP A 224 8.13 -29.64 12.90
N LYS A 225 7.13 -28.90 12.38
CA LYS A 225 5.68 -29.12 12.60
C LYS A 225 4.89 -29.50 11.34
N ILE A 226 5.20 -28.88 10.20
CA ILE A 226 4.41 -28.98 8.97
C ILE A 226 4.66 -30.30 8.25
N LYS A 227 3.63 -30.80 7.56
CA LYS A 227 3.74 -31.95 6.66
C LYS A 227 3.60 -31.48 5.21
N VAL A 228 4.73 -31.36 4.52
CA VAL A 228 4.79 -31.06 3.09
C VAL A 228 4.82 -32.35 2.25
N PRO A 229 4.44 -32.30 0.96
CA PRO A 229 4.64 -33.40 0.02
C PRO A 229 6.12 -33.72 -0.22
N GLU A 230 6.42 -34.92 -0.73
CA GLU A 230 7.80 -35.35 -1.09
C GLU A 230 8.43 -34.49 -2.19
N ASP A 231 7.62 -33.83 -3.03
CA ASP A 231 8.06 -32.91 -4.09
C ASP A 231 8.36 -31.47 -3.61
N THR A 232 8.34 -31.24 -2.29
CA THR A 232 8.41 -29.93 -1.64
C THR A 232 9.54 -29.84 -0.62
N LEU A 233 10.36 -28.79 -0.71
CA LEU A 233 11.49 -28.52 0.19
C LEU A 233 11.28 -27.24 1.03
N LEU A 234 11.62 -27.32 2.32
CA LEU A 234 11.75 -26.17 3.20
C LEU A 234 13.24 -25.96 3.54
N ALA A 235 13.74 -24.74 3.34
CA ALA A 235 15.17 -24.45 3.37
C ALA A 235 15.49 -23.09 4.02
N HIS A 236 16.77 -22.86 4.31
CA HIS A 236 17.26 -21.57 4.80
C HIS A 236 18.68 -21.25 4.32
N VAL A 237 19.01 -19.95 4.32
CA VAL A 237 20.31 -19.40 3.91
C VAL A 237 20.87 -18.52 5.05
N PRO A 238 21.95 -18.93 5.73
CA PRO A 238 22.61 -18.11 6.76
C PRO A 238 23.54 -17.10 6.09
N CYS A 239 23.01 -15.95 5.71
CA CYS A 239 23.70 -14.87 4.99
C CYS A 239 24.87 -14.23 5.75
N HIS A 240 25.00 -14.50 7.05
CA HIS A 240 26.11 -14.04 7.88
C HIS A 240 27.35 -14.96 7.79
N GLU A 241 27.17 -16.20 7.31
CA GLU A 241 28.25 -17.13 7.01
C GLU A 241 28.61 -17.10 5.51
N ASN A 242 27.60 -16.88 4.65
CA ASN A 242 27.73 -16.88 3.19
C ASN A 242 27.41 -15.49 2.59
N SER A 243 28.27 -14.49 2.88
CA SER A 243 28.09 -13.09 2.47
C SER A 243 27.85 -12.92 0.97
N ASP A 244 28.64 -13.61 0.15
CA ASP A 244 28.73 -13.39 -1.29
C ASP A 244 27.47 -13.89 -2.01
N PHE A 245 26.83 -14.92 -1.44
CA PHE A 245 25.54 -15.44 -1.93
C PHE A 245 24.36 -14.53 -1.54
N CYS A 246 24.50 -13.75 -0.47
CA CYS A 246 23.53 -12.75 -0.03
C CYS A 246 23.98 -11.31 -0.30
N GLN A 247 24.84 -11.10 -1.32
CA GLN A 247 25.24 -9.76 -1.73
C GLN A 247 24.04 -9.02 -2.34
N GLY A 248 23.85 -7.75 -1.98
CA GLY A 248 22.74 -6.92 -2.45
C GLY A 248 21.43 -7.07 -1.67
N LEU A 249 21.34 -7.93 -0.64
CA LEU A 249 20.16 -8.02 0.22
C LEU A 249 19.98 -6.74 1.06
N SER A 250 18.73 -6.29 1.15
CA SER A 250 18.30 -5.16 1.99
C SER A 250 18.00 -5.60 3.43
N ALA A 251 17.56 -4.64 4.25
CA ALA A 251 17.15 -4.88 5.64
C ALA A 251 15.98 -5.88 5.77
N GLU A 252 15.06 -5.86 4.80
CA GLU A 252 13.80 -6.61 4.80
C GLU A 252 13.99 -8.04 4.27
N ASP A 253 14.91 -8.22 3.32
CA ASP A 253 15.18 -9.51 2.68
C ASP A 253 15.72 -10.55 3.69
N TYR A 254 16.39 -10.11 4.76
CA TYR A 254 16.87 -10.96 5.86
C TYR A 254 15.77 -11.51 6.80
N HIS A 255 14.49 -11.23 6.55
CA HIS A 255 13.38 -11.96 7.18
C HIS A 255 12.33 -12.43 6.17
N THR A 256 12.70 -12.41 4.89
CA THR A 256 11.80 -12.75 3.78
C THR A 256 11.86 -14.24 3.46
N VAL A 257 10.70 -14.89 3.37
CA VAL A 257 10.57 -16.24 2.81
C VAL A 257 10.16 -16.14 1.34
N VAL A 258 10.94 -16.75 0.45
CA VAL A 258 10.69 -16.79 -1.01
C VAL A 258 10.19 -18.17 -1.41
N SER A 259 9.19 -18.24 -2.30
CA SER A 259 8.68 -19.49 -2.87
C SER A 259 9.07 -19.66 -4.33
N TYR A 260 9.41 -20.90 -4.69
CA TYR A 260 9.74 -21.32 -6.04
C TYR A 260 8.86 -22.49 -6.46
N ARG A 261 8.57 -22.57 -7.76
CA ARG A 261 7.91 -23.70 -8.41
C ARG A 261 8.62 -24.06 -9.70
N ASN A 262 9.12 -25.29 -9.82
CA ASN A 262 9.94 -25.75 -10.95
C ASN A 262 11.09 -24.77 -11.26
N GLY A 263 11.87 -24.40 -10.24
CA GLY A 263 12.95 -23.40 -10.32
C GLY A 263 12.56 -21.94 -10.58
N GLN A 264 11.29 -21.63 -10.89
CA GLN A 264 10.82 -20.25 -11.09
C GLN A 264 10.33 -19.64 -9.78
N ASN A 265 10.75 -18.40 -9.46
CA ASN A 265 10.22 -17.65 -8.32
C ASN A 265 8.72 -17.37 -8.52
N THR A 266 7.89 -17.81 -7.58
CA THR A 266 6.43 -17.66 -7.58
C THR A 266 5.90 -16.62 -6.59
N GLY A 267 6.75 -16.05 -5.74
CA GLY A 267 6.38 -15.02 -4.78
C GLY A 267 7.28 -14.97 -3.55
N LYS A 268 7.04 -13.98 -2.68
CA LYS A 268 7.70 -13.85 -1.39
C LYS A 268 6.74 -13.33 -0.31
N THR A 269 7.12 -13.51 0.95
CA THR A 269 6.49 -12.85 2.10
C THR A 269 7.55 -12.22 2.99
N GLU A 270 7.48 -10.89 3.14
CA GLU A 270 8.16 -10.12 4.20
C GLU A 270 7.32 -10.14 5.50
N ASN A 271 6.02 -10.42 5.39
CA ASN A 271 5.10 -10.47 6.53
C ASN A 271 5.51 -11.58 7.51
N ILE A 272 5.59 -11.25 8.80
CA ILE A 272 5.86 -12.18 9.91
C ILE A 272 4.54 -12.46 10.64
N GLY A 273 4.20 -13.74 10.82
CA GLY A 273 3.01 -14.17 11.56
C GLY A 273 3.37 -15.13 12.70
N ASP A 274 2.58 -16.19 12.85
CA ASP A 274 2.89 -17.38 13.65
C ASP A 274 3.14 -18.60 12.74
N GLU A 275 3.21 -19.81 13.32
CA GLU A 275 3.34 -21.03 12.54
C GLU A 275 2.12 -21.29 11.62
N GLU A 276 0.90 -20.91 12.02
CA GLU A 276 -0.29 -21.11 11.19
C GLU A 276 -0.28 -20.18 9.96
N PHE A 277 0.18 -18.93 10.11
CA PHE A 277 0.39 -18.02 8.98
C PHE A 277 1.29 -18.65 7.89
N TYR A 278 2.47 -19.14 8.27
CA TYR A 278 3.39 -19.76 7.33
C TYR A 278 2.85 -21.09 6.77
N GLU A 279 2.23 -21.96 7.59
CA GLU A 279 1.54 -23.15 7.09
C GLU A 279 0.51 -22.82 6.01
N ASN A 280 -0.30 -21.78 6.24
CA ASN A 280 -1.36 -21.39 5.32
C ASN A 280 -0.83 -20.74 4.03
N TRP A 281 0.28 -19.99 4.10
CA TRP A 281 0.96 -19.42 2.93
C TRP A 281 1.68 -20.47 2.06
N ILE A 282 2.36 -21.45 2.70
CA ILE A 282 2.94 -22.62 2.02
C ILE A 282 1.82 -23.40 1.31
N GLU A 283 0.72 -23.68 2.02
CA GLU A 283 -0.41 -24.43 1.46
C GLU A 283 -1.07 -23.71 0.27
N LEU A 284 -1.30 -22.40 0.37
CA LEU A 284 -1.81 -21.59 -0.75
C LEU A 284 -0.85 -21.57 -1.95
N SER A 285 0.46 -21.55 -1.70
CA SER A 285 1.47 -21.59 -2.76
C SER A 285 1.53 -22.95 -3.49
N ILE A 286 1.38 -24.06 -2.74
CA ILE A 286 1.34 -25.43 -3.30
C ILE A 286 0.06 -25.65 -4.11
N LEU A 287 -1.10 -25.27 -3.55
CA LEU A 287 -2.41 -25.38 -4.20
C LEU A 287 -2.53 -24.50 -5.45
N GLY A 288 -1.79 -23.39 -5.49
CA GLY A 288 -1.83 -22.42 -6.59
C GLY A 288 -3.04 -21.48 -6.53
N PRO A 289 -3.20 -20.62 -7.55
CA PRO A 289 -4.14 -19.50 -7.51
C PRO A 289 -5.62 -19.92 -7.48
N ILE A 290 -5.97 -21.03 -8.12
CA ILE A 290 -7.35 -21.46 -8.30
C ILE A 290 -7.46 -22.99 -8.42
N GLN A 291 -8.41 -23.59 -7.70
CA GLN A 291 -8.67 -25.03 -7.71
C GLN A 291 -9.94 -25.40 -8.46
N LYS A 292 -9.91 -26.44 -9.29
CA LYS A 292 -11.11 -27.05 -9.89
C LYS A 292 -11.76 -28.01 -8.90
N LEU A 293 -13.02 -27.79 -8.57
CA LEU A 293 -13.84 -28.72 -7.78
C LEU A 293 -14.46 -29.73 -8.74
N SER A 294 -14.30 -31.02 -8.46
CA SER A 294 -14.64 -32.11 -9.40
C SER A 294 -16.09 -32.58 -9.30
N ASN A 295 -16.78 -32.28 -8.19
CA ASN A 295 -18.13 -32.76 -7.89
C ASN A 295 -18.84 -31.91 -6.83
N GLU A 296 -20.15 -32.14 -6.66
CA GLU A 296 -20.97 -31.42 -5.68
C GLU A 296 -20.59 -31.68 -4.21
N SER A 297 -19.91 -32.80 -3.90
CA SER A 297 -19.45 -33.11 -2.54
C SER A 297 -18.29 -32.21 -2.14
N GLU A 298 -17.31 -32.02 -3.03
CA GLU A 298 -16.26 -31.01 -2.90
C GLU A 298 -16.83 -29.60 -2.82
N LEU A 299 -17.76 -29.24 -3.70
CA LEU A 299 -18.48 -27.97 -3.65
C LEU A 299 -19.19 -27.75 -2.30
N SER A 300 -19.79 -28.80 -1.72
CA SER A 300 -20.45 -28.76 -0.40
C SER A 300 -19.47 -28.66 0.77
N LYS A 301 -18.26 -29.23 0.66
CA LYS A 301 -17.17 -29.06 1.64
C LYS A 301 -16.58 -27.65 1.57
N PHE A 302 -16.30 -27.16 0.38
CA PHE A 302 -15.71 -25.83 0.15
C PHE A 302 -16.69 -24.72 0.59
N LYS A 303 -18.01 -24.86 0.32
CA LYS A 303 -19.07 -23.97 0.86
C LYS A 303 -19.21 -23.98 2.39
N LYS A 304 -18.57 -24.91 3.10
CA LYS A 304 -18.46 -24.97 4.58
C LYS A 304 -17.11 -24.46 5.08
N GLY A 305 -16.23 -24.03 4.18
CA GLY A 305 -14.87 -23.55 4.46
C GLY A 305 -13.84 -24.64 4.65
N ILE A 306 -14.16 -25.89 4.30
CA ILE A 306 -13.28 -27.03 4.53
C ILE A 306 -12.36 -27.20 3.31
N VAL A 307 -11.09 -26.84 3.48
CA VAL A 307 -10.02 -26.96 2.48
C VAL A 307 -8.92 -27.82 3.10
N ASN A 308 -8.58 -28.96 2.47
CA ASN A 308 -7.65 -29.96 3.02
C ASN A 308 -7.94 -30.39 4.46
N GLY A 309 -9.23 -30.46 4.83
CA GLY A 309 -9.69 -30.81 6.18
C GLY A 309 -9.62 -29.68 7.21
N LYS A 310 -8.74 -28.68 7.01
CA LYS A 310 -8.72 -27.44 7.80
C LYS A 310 -9.93 -26.54 7.46
N LYS A 311 -10.40 -25.76 8.43
CA LYS A 311 -11.52 -24.82 8.25
C LYS A 311 -11.00 -23.40 8.06
N ARG A 312 -11.34 -22.75 6.95
CA ARG A 312 -10.86 -21.41 6.56
C ARG A 312 -11.82 -20.30 6.97
N LEU A 313 -11.24 -19.14 7.32
CA LEU A 313 -11.97 -17.91 7.66
C LEU A 313 -12.92 -17.52 6.52
N SER A 314 -12.37 -17.38 5.31
CA SER A 314 -13.11 -17.15 4.07
C SER A 314 -12.62 -18.03 2.93
N VAL A 315 -13.50 -18.33 1.99
CA VAL A 315 -13.15 -18.91 0.68
C VAL A 315 -14.04 -18.32 -0.41
N THR A 316 -13.56 -18.27 -1.65
CA THR A 316 -14.33 -17.80 -2.80
C THR A 316 -14.53 -18.91 -3.82
N ILE A 317 -15.75 -19.01 -4.37
CA ILE A 317 -16.15 -20.02 -5.35
C ILE A 317 -16.74 -19.35 -6.57
N GLY A 318 -16.16 -19.60 -7.74
CA GLY A 318 -16.79 -19.35 -9.03
C GLY A 318 -17.62 -20.54 -9.50
N VAL A 319 -18.75 -20.30 -10.15
CA VAL A 319 -19.57 -21.31 -10.82
C VAL A 319 -19.84 -20.84 -12.24
N PHE A 320 -19.47 -21.65 -13.23
CA PHE A 320 -19.44 -21.24 -14.64
C PHE A 320 -19.96 -22.33 -15.58
N PRO A 321 -20.48 -21.98 -16.77
CA PRO A 321 -20.94 -22.97 -17.75
C PRO A 321 -19.77 -23.73 -18.41
N SER A 322 -18.61 -23.10 -18.61
CA SER A 322 -17.41 -23.76 -19.12
C SER A 322 -16.12 -22.99 -18.78
N GLU A 323 -14.96 -23.63 -18.98
CA GLU A 323 -13.62 -23.00 -18.89
C GLU A 323 -13.29 -22.10 -20.09
N GLN A 324 -14.15 -22.08 -21.11
CA GLN A 324 -14.05 -21.17 -22.27
C GLN A 324 -14.94 -19.93 -22.11
N ASP A 325 -15.67 -19.81 -20.99
CA ASP A 325 -16.49 -18.62 -20.68
C ASP A 325 -15.58 -17.45 -20.26
N THR A 326 -15.78 -16.27 -20.85
CA THR A 326 -14.99 -15.07 -20.55
C THR A 326 -15.07 -14.68 -19.07
N SER A 327 -16.18 -14.99 -18.40
CA SER A 327 -16.40 -14.75 -16.97
C SER A 327 -15.49 -15.65 -16.10
N PHE A 328 -15.25 -16.89 -16.55
CA PHE A 328 -14.28 -17.80 -15.93
C PHE A 328 -12.86 -17.28 -16.16
N GLN A 329 -12.50 -16.91 -17.39
CA GLN A 329 -11.17 -16.40 -17.71
C GLN A 329 -10.81 -15.15 -16.90
N HIS A 330 -11.75 -14.21 -16.73
CA HIS A 330 -11.55 -13.04 -15.89
C HIS A 330 -11.47 -13.37 -14.38
N PHE A 331 -12.18 -14.40 -13.91
CA PHE A 331 -12.04 -14.90 -12.53
C PHE A 331 -10.70 -15.61 -12.30
N GLN A 332 -10.22 -16.39 -13.28
CA GLN A 332 -8.88 -17.01 -13.24
C GLN A 332 -7.79 -15.94 -13.14
N ILE A 333 -7.79 -14.93 -14.02
CA ILE A 333 -6.83 -13.81 -13.97
C ILE A 333 -6.89 -13.11 -12.60
N SER A 334 -8.09 -12.90 -12.05
CA SER A 334 -8.26 -12.29 -10.73
C SER A 334 -7.68 -13.15 -9.60
N ALA A 335 -7.83 -14.47 -9.68
CA ALA A 335 -7.28 -15.42 -8.71
C ALA A 335 -5.75 -15.54 -8.84
N GLU A 336 -5.21 -15.44 -10.06
CA GLU A 336 -3.76 -15.41 -10.33
C GLU A 336 -3.08 -14.17 -9.74
N LYS A 337 -3.67 -12.98 -9.90
CA LYS A 337 -3.16 -11.75 -9.24
C LYS A 337 -3.34 -11.74 -7.71
N LEU A 338 -4.16 -12.63 -7.17
CA LEU A 338 -4.46 -12.76 -5.73
C LEU A 338 -3.91 -14.08 -5.12
N ALA A 339 -2.96 -14.71 -5.81
CA ALA A 339 -2.29 -15.94 -5.36
C ALA A 339 -1.60 -15.77 -3.99
N GLY A 340 -1.45 -16.86 -3.24
CA GLY A 340 -0.81 -16.86 -1.93
C GLY A 340 -1.61 -16.23 -0.77
N LYS A 341 -2.68 -15.46 -1.06
CA LYS A 341 -3.49 -14.75 -0.04
C LYS A 341 -4.93 -15.25 0.13
N TYR A 342 -5.57 -15.81 -0.90
CA TYR A 342 -7.02 -16.15 -0.87
C TYR A 342 -7.29 -17.58 -1.38
N TYR A 343 -8.16 -18.32 -0.68
CA TYR A 343 -8.63 -19.64 -1.09
C TYR A 343 -9.71 -19.54 -2.18
N SER A 344 -9.29 -19.56 -3.45
CA SER A 344 -10.18 -19.50 -4.62
C SER A 344 -10.38 -20.88 -5.27
N SER A 345 -11.61 -21.19 -5.66
CA SER A 345 -11.94 -22.39 -6.45
C SER A 345 -13.04 -22.11 -7.47
N TYR A 346 -13.24 -23.05 -8.40
CA TYR A 346 -14.35 -23.02 -9.34
C TYR A 346 -15.02 -24.38 -9.52
N PHE A 347 -16.28 -24.35 -9.96
CA PHE A 347 -17.05 -25.52 -10.35
C PHE A 347 -17.69 -25.29 -11.72
N ILE A 348 -17.58 -26.26 -12.62
CA ILE A 348 -18.19 -26.19 -13.95
C ILE A 348 -19.56 -26.87 -13.92
N ASN A 349 -20.58 -26.14 -14.37
CA ASN A 349 -21.94 -26.63 -14.52
C ASN A 349 -22.56 -25.95 -15.75
N GLU A 350 -22.65 -26.70 -16.86
CA GLU A 350 -23.13 -26.26 -18.18
C GLU A 350 -24.52 -25.58 -18.14
N ASN A 351 -25.35 -25.93 -17.15
CA ASN A 351 -26.71 -25.39 -16.99
C ASN A 351 -26.76 -24.16 -16.07
N SER A 352 -25.61 -23.65 -15.62
CA SER A 352 -25.51 -22.50 -14.71
C SER A 352 -25.16 -21.20 -15.43
N LYS A 353 -25.56 -20.07 -14.84
CA LYS A 353 -25.03 -18.76 -15.21
C LYS A 353 -23.75 -18.48 -14.42
N PRO A 354 -22.77 -17.76 -14.99
CA PRO A 354 -21.62 -17.26 -14.26
C PRO A 354 -22.00 -16.59 -12.94
N ALA A 355 -21.42 -17.07 -11.84
CA ALA A 355 -21.62 -16.54 -10.50
C ALA A 355 -20.32 -16.66 -9.70
N ILE A 356 -20.03 -15.67 -8.85
CA ILE A 356 -18.95 -15.75 -7.86
C ILE A 356 -19.57 -15.51 -6.48
N THR A 357 -19.23 -16.35 -5.52
CA THR A 357 -19.72 -16.25 -4.14
C THR A 357 -18.55 -16.41 -3.18
N THR A 358 -18.40 -15.47 -2.24
CA THR A 358 -17.47 -15.59 -1.12
C THR A 358 -18.24 -16.01 0.13
N TYR A 359 -17.70 -17.02 0.82
CA TYR A 359 -18.27 -17.58 2.04
C TYR A 359 -17.38 -17.28 3.24
N ARG A 360 -17.97 -16.81 4.34
CA ARG A 360 -17.30 -16.49 5.62
C ARG A 360 -17.91 -17.30 6.75
N HIS A 361 -17.30 -18.44 7.06
CA HIS A 361 -17.97 -19.56 7.76
C HIS A 361 -18.15 -19.35 9.27
N SER A 362 -17.39 -18.41 9.84
CA SER A 362 -17.46 -17.93 11.22
C SER A 362 -18.59 -16.92 11.45
N GLU A 363 -19.07 -16.24 10.41
CA GLU A 363 -20.04 -15.15 10.56
C GLU A 363 -21.49 -15.61 10.69
N LYS A 364 -22.36 -14.68 11.09
CA LYS A 364 -23.82 -14.82 10.98
C LYS A 364 -24.28 -14.68 9.52
N GLN A 365 -23.76 -13.70 8.78
CA GLN A 365 -23.98 -13.56 7.34
C GLN A 365 -22.90 -14.33 6.55
N LYS A 366 -23.07 -15.64 6.40
CA LYS A 366 -22.03 -16.53 5.84
C LYS A 366 -21.78 -16.41 4.34
N ARG A 367 -22.61 -15.69 3.59
CA ARG A 367 -22.59 -15.64 2.11
C ARG A 367 -22.64 -14.20 1.63
N THR A 368 -21.71 -13.85 0.73
CA THR A 368 -21.77 -12.65 -0.10
C THR A 368 -21.68 -13.08 -1.56
N ASP A 369 -22.67 -12.72 -2.37
CA ASP A 369 -22.69 -13.00 -3.81
C ASP A 369 -22.17 -11.80 -4.59
N TYR A 370 -21.54 -12.06 -5.73
CA TYR A 370 -21.09 -11.04 -6.67
C TYR A 370 -22.24 -10.56 -7.56
N SER A 371 -22.33 -9.24 -7.74
CA SER A 371 -23.35 -8.58 -8.56
C SER A 371 -22.77 -7.52 -9.52
N GLY A 372 -21.44 -7.45 -9.63
CA GLY A 372 -20.74 -6.54 -10.54
C GLY A 372 -20.60 -7.09 -11.95
N LYS A 373 -19.83 -6.39 -12.78
CA LYS A 373 -19.42 -6.88 -14.10
C LYS A 373 -18.29 -7.89 -13.96
N PHE A 374 -18.26 -8.93 -14.79
CA PHE A 374 -17.11 -9.83 -14.86
C PHE A 374 -15.96 -9.17 -15.64
N ASP A 375 -15.31 -8.19 -15.02
CA ASP A 375 -13.99 -7.69 -15.39
C ASP A 375 -13.01 -7.95 -14.23
N PRO A 376 -11.71 -8.21 -14.49
CA PRO A 376 -10.79 -8.64 -13.44
C PRO A 376 -10.65 -7.62 -12.30
N ALA A 377 -10.73 -6.32 -12.59
CA ALA A 377 -10.68 -5.25 -11.60
C ALA A 377 -11.81 -5.35 -10.58
N SER A 378 -13.06 -5.38 -11.04
CA SER A 378 -14.26 -5.45 -10.20
C SER A 378 -14.39 -6.80 -9.47
N VAL A 379 -13.85 -7.87 -10.06
CA VAL A 379 -13.78 -9.20 -9.42
C VAL A 379 -12.71 -9.24 -8.33
N MET A 380 -11.52 -8.66 -8.53
CA MET A 380 -10.50 -8.54 -7.48
C MET A 380 -10.99 -7.68 -6.31
N GLU A 381 -11.60 -6.52 -6.55
CA GLU A 381 -12.20 -5.68 -5.48
C GLU A 381 -13.24 -6.47 -4.67
N PHE A 382 -14.06 -7.30 -5.34
CA PHE A 382 -14.99 -8.17 -4.64
C PHE A 382 -14.28 -9.23 -3.80
N ILE A 383 -13.32 -9.97 -4.36
CA ILE A 383 -12.62 -11.06 -3.64
C ILE A 383 -11.95 -10.50 -2.38
N THR A 384 -11.19 -9.41 -2.49
CA THR A 384 -10.48 -8.81 -1.36
C THR A 384 -11.47 -8.37 -0.27
N LYS A 385 -12.47 -7.54 -0.61
CA LYS A 385 -13.41 -6.96 0.37
C LYS A 385 -14.45 -7.91 0.95
N SER A 386 -14.82 -8.95 0.21
CA SER A 386 -15.76 -9.97 0.69
C SER A 386 -15.08 -11.00 1.58
N SER A 387 -13.78 -11.23 1.44
CA SER A 387 -13.02 -12.20 2.23
C SER A 387 -12.73 -11.70 3.66
N ILE A 388 -12.42 -10.42 3.83
CA ILE A 388 -12.13 -9.84 5.17
C ILE A 388 -13.39 -9.93 6.08
N PRO A 389 -13.25 -10.38 7.34
CA PRO A 389 -14.36 -10.47 8.27
C PRO A 389 -14.97 -9.09 8.58
N SER A 390 -16.25 -9.10 8.95
CA SER A 390 -17.01 -7.89 9.26
C SER A 390 -16.62 -7.26 10.60
N VAL A 391 -16.06 -8.07 11.51
CA VAL A 391 -15.45 -7.65 12.76
C VAL A 391 -14.11 -8.38 12.88
N ILE A 392 -13.01 -7.65 13.07
CA ILE A 392 -11.68 -8.23 13.30
C ILE A 392 -11.52 -8.54 14.79
N ASP A 393 -11.04 -9.73 15.14
CA ASP A 393 -10.69 -10.06 16.52
C ASP A 393 -9.27 -9.58 16.80
N ILE A 394 -9.12 -8.58 17.68
CA ILE A 394 -7.82 -7.97 17.98
C ILE A 394 -7.32 -8.31 19.40
N SER A 395 -7.96 -9.29 20.04
CA SER A 395 -7.68 -9.75 21.41
C SER A 395 -6.25 -10.29 21.56
N THR A 396 -5.73 -10.92 20.51
CA THR A 396 -4.41 -11.58 20.42
C THR A 396 -3.59 -10.96 19.29
N GLY A 397 -3.38 -9.64 19.39
CA GLY A 397 -2.71 -8.84 18.36
C GLY A 397 -3.58 -8.58 17.12
N PHE A 398 -3.01 -7.90 16.13
CA PHE A 398 -3.65 -7.48 14.88
C PHE A 398 -2.55 -7.08 13.86
N THR A 399 -2.87 -6.74 12.63
CA THR A 399 -1.89 -6.17 11.69
C THR A 399 -1.90 -4.65 11.80
N THR A 400 -0.77 -4.07 12.24
CA THR A 400 -0.60 -2.64 12.55
C THR A 400 -1.18 -1.71 11.49
N GLU A 401 -0.88 -1.97 10.21
CA GLU A 401 -1.34 -1.15 9.10
C GLU A 401 -2.87 -1.13 8.93
N ILE A 402 -3.53 -2.28 9.14
CA ILE A 402 -4.98 -2.42 8.93
C ILE A 402 -5.77 -1.49 9.84
N LEU A 403 -5.28 -1.27 11.07
CA LEU A 403 -5.93 -0.36 12.01
C LEU A 403 -5.48 1.09 11.84
N PHE A 404 -4.17 1.35 11.81
CA PHE A 404 -3.64 2.71 11.96
C PHE A 404 -3.49 3.49 10.65
N TYR A 405 -2.87 2.87 9.63
CA TYR A 405 -2.47 3.55 8.39
C TYR A 405 -3.61 3.62 7.36
N GLN A 406 -4.78 4.04 7.85
CA GLN A 406 -5.98 4.24 7.05
C GLN A 406 -6.93 5.24 7.73
N LYS A 407 -7.89 5.79 6.98
CA LYS A 407 -8.68 6.98 7.38
C LYS A 407 -9.93 6.70 8.21
N ARG A 408 -10.40 5.45 8.31
CA ARG A 408 -11.64 5.12 9.02
C ARG A 408 -11.39 5.05 10.53
N PRO A 409 -12.20 5.67 11.38
CA PRO A 409 -12.14 5.43 12.82
C PRO A 409 -12.35 3.95 13.16
N ILE A 410 -11.70 3.50 14.23
CA ILE A 410 -11.77 2.12 14.72
C ILE A 410 -12.88 2.05 15.78
N LEU A 411 -13.78 1.07 15.63
CA LEU A 411 -14.86 0.77 16.57
C LEU A 411 -14.52 -0.51 17.32
N ILE A 412 -14.09 -0.39 18.57
CA ILE A 412 -13.65 -1.51 19.40
C ILE A 412 -14.78 -1.89 20.36
N LEU A 413 -15.36 -3.08 20.17
CA LEU A 413 -16.26 -3.68 21.17
C LEU A 413 -15.42 -4.41 22.23
N PHE A 414 -15.42 -3.90 23.46
CA PHE A 414 -14.92 -4.62 24.63
C PHE A 414 -16.08 -5.38 25.30
N GLY A 415 -15.91 -6.69 25.51
CA GLY A 415 -16.87 -7.53 26.22
C GLY A 415 -17.61 -8.54 25.33
N GLU A 416 -18.88 -8.81 25.67
CA GLU A 416 -19.72 -9.83 25.03
C GLU A 416 -20.28 -9.41 23.65
N GLU A 417 -20.87 -10.35 22.91
CA GLU A 417 -21.52 -10.06 21.62
C GLU A 417 -22.68 -9.06 21.77
N PHE A 418 -22.49 -7.85 21.24
CA PHE A 418 -23.54 -6.84 21.19
C PHE A 418 -24.23 -6.83 19.81
N GLU A 419 -25.55 -7.08 19.77
CA GLU A 419 -26.29 -7.28 18.52
C GLU A 419 -26.31 -6.04 17.61
N PRO A 420 -26.57 -4.81 18.10
CA PRO A 420 -26.54 -3.61 17.25
C PRO A 420 -25.19 -3.37 16.57
N PHE A 421 -24.09 -3.72 17.24
CA PHE A 421 -22.73 -3.66 16.68
C PHE A 421 -22.53 -4.76 15.63
N SER A 422 -22.87 -6.01 15.95
CA SER A 422 -22.77 -7.16 15.04
C SER A 422 -23.63 -7.01 13.77
N LYS A 423 -24.79 -6.35 13.84
CA LYS A 423 -25.65 -6.07 12.69
C LYS A 423 -25.22 -4.82 11.92
N LEU A 424 -24.63 -3.82 12.57
CA LEU A 424 -24.09 -2.63 11.88
C LEU A 424 -22.83 -3.01 11.09
N SER A 425 -21.92 -3.79 11.67
CA SER A 425 -20.66 -4.20 11.04
C SER A 425 -20.83 -5.07 9.79
N ALA A 426 -21.93 -5.84 9.70
CA ALA A 426 -22.28 -6.58 8.50
C ALA A 426 -22.55 -5.66 7.28
N ARG A 427 -23.04 -4.43 7.51
CA ARG A 427 -23.46 -3.51 6.45
C ARG A 427 -22.26 -2.94 5.66
N GLN A 428 -22.39 -2.88 4.33
CA GLN A 428 -21.33 -2.37 3.45
C GLN A 428 -21.15 -0.85 3.52
N ASP A 429 -22.19 -0.07 3.82
CA ASP A 429 -22.08 1.37 4.05
C ASP A 429 -21.31 1.65 5.34
N ALA A 430 -21.58 0.91 6.42
CA ALA A 430 -20.88 1.07 7.69
C ALA A 430 -19.37 0.75 7.57
N ARG A 431 -19.00 -0.36 6.92
CA ARG A 431 -17.58 -0.76 6.72
C ARG A 431 -16.77 0.15 5.80
N LYS A 432 -17.41 1.05 5.04
CA LYS A 432 -16.73 2.12 4.29
C LYS A 432 -16.30 3.27 5.20
N HIS A 433 -16.97 3.48 6.33
CA HIS A 433 -16.72 4.59 7.25
C HIS A 433 -15.96 4.18 8.51
N TYR A 434 -16.08 2.92 8.94
CA TYR A 434 -15.50 2.42 10.19
C TYR A 434 -14.83 1.05 10.01
N ILE A 435 -13.76 0.79 10.75
CA ILE A 435 -13.27 -0.58 10.99
C ILE A 435 -13.89 -1.09 12.28
N PHE A 436 -14.56 -2.24 12.24
CA PHE A 436 -15.13 -2.87 13.42
C PHE A 436 -14.15 -3.91 13.95
N THR A 437 -13.82 -3.82 15.24
CA THR A 437 -12.96 -4.77 15.95
C THR A 437 -13.61 -5.21 17.25
N LYS A 438 -13.14 -6.32 17.83
CA LYS A 438 -13.53 -6.74 19.18
C LYS A 438 -12.33 -7.16 20.02
N ILE A 439 -12.46 -7.00 21.33
CA ILE A 439 -11.54 -7.54 22.33
C ILE A 439 -12.36 -8.38 23.31
N SER A 440 -11.96 -9.64 23.45
CA SER A 440 -12.63 -10.68 24.23
C SER A 440 -11.64 -11.35 25.18
N GLY A 441 -12.12 -11.79 26.35
CA GLY A 441 -11.26 -12.30 27.42
C GLY A 441 -10.53 -11.20 28.20
N GLU A 442 -9.70 -11.60 29.16
CA GLU A 442 -8.93 -10.69 30.02
C GLU A 442 -7.51 -11.23 30.27
N ASN A 443 -6.51 -10.36 30.09
CA ASN A 443 -5.11 -10.59 30.47
C ASN A 443 -4.45 -9.24 30.88
N LYS A 444 -3.21 -9.28 31.38
CA LYS A 444 -2.49 -8.09 31.89
C LYS A 444 -2.43 -6.96 30.84
N ASN A 445 -2.26 -7.28 29.56
CA ASN A 445 -2.10 -6.30 28.49
C ASN A 445 -3.44 -5.78 27.93
N ILE A 446 -4.51 -6.59 27.97
CA ILE A 446 -5.90 -6.15 27.70
C ILE A 446 -6.35 -5.14 28.77
N GLN A 447 -6.06 -5.38 30.06
CA GLN A 447 -6.41 -4.41 31.11
C GLN A 447 -5.63 -3.10 30.94
N LYS A 448 -4.31 -3.15 30.69
CA LYS A 448 -3.52 -1.95 30.31
C LYS A 448 -4.15 -1.20 29.14
N ALA A 449 -4.60 -1.90 28.09
CA ALA A 449 -5.21 -1.27 26.92
C ALA A 449 -6.56 -0.59 27.25
N LYS A 450 -7.42 -1.23 28.06
CA LYS A 450 -8.67 -0.63 28.57
C LYS A 450 -8.39 0.64 29.38
N GLU A 451 -7.51 0.56 30.38
CA GLU A 451 -7.13 1.69 31.25
C GLU A 451 -6.51 2.84 30.44
N ALA A 452 -5.61 2.51 29.50
CA ALA A 452 -4.98 3.49 28.62
C ALA A 452 -5.97 4.15 27.65
N LEU A 453 -7.06 3.47 27.25
CA LEU A 453 -8.18 4.07 26.52
C LEU A 453 -9.20 4.81 27.43
N GLY A 454 -9.11 4.67 28.75
CA GLY A 454 -10.05 5.28 29.70
C GLY A 454 -11.34 4.49 29.93
N VAL A 455 -11.38 3.21 29.55
CA VAL A 455 -12.47 2.30 29.91
C VAL A 455 -12.38 2.00 31.41
N VAL A 456 -13.47 2.25 32.14
CA VAL A 456 -13.56 2.06 33.60
C VAL A 456 -14.63 1.03 33.93
N GLY A 457 -14.26 0.03 34.73
CA GLY A 457 -15.16 -1.05 35.15
C GLY A 457 -15.29 -2.18 34.12
N ASN A 458 -16.19 -3.12 34.41
CA ASN A 458 -16.33 -4.38 33.66
C ASN A 458 -17.58 -4.40 32.75
N GLU A 459 -18.31 -3.29 32.62
CA GLU A 459 -19.44 -3.21 31.68
C GLU A 459 -18.94 -3.22 30.22
N PRO A 460 -19.64 -3.90 29.29
CA PRO A 460 -19.28 -3.84 27.87
C PRO A 460 -19.41 -2.42 27.31
N VAL A 461 -18.45 -2.04 26.48
CA VAL A 461 -18.37 -0.69 25.91
C VAL A 461 -17.90 -0.75 24.46
N ILE A 462 -18.48 0.13 23.62
CA ILE A 462 -17.96 0.41 22.29
C ILE A 462 -17.07 1.64 22.41
N VAL A 463 -15.79 1.49 22.09
CA VAL A 463 -14.84 2.60 21.98
C VAL A 463 -14.76 3.03 20.52
N LEU A 464 -15.03 4.31 20.26
CA LEU A 464 -14.71 4.95 18.98
C LEU A 464 -13.33 5.60 19.11
N LEU A 465 -12.34 5.03 18.44
CA LEU A 465 -10.97 5.53 18.36
C LEU A 465 -10.75 6.20 17.00
N ASN A 466 -10.65 7.52 17.00
CA ASN A 466 -10.39 8.35 15.83
C ASN A 466 -9.00 8.99 15.97
N LYS A 467 -7.96 8.27 15.51
CA LYS A 467 -6.54 8.58 15.71
C LYS A 467 -6.20 8.81 17.19
N ASP A 468 -6.03 10.05 17.63
CA ASP A 468 -5.75 10.44 19.02
C ASP A 468 -7.00 10.52 19.90
N ARG A 469 -8.19 10.68 19.31
CA ARG A 469 -9.44 10.90 20.05
C ARG A 469 -10.14 9.60 20.39
N VAL A 470 -10.51 9.45 21.67
CA VAL A 470 -11.24 8.30 22.20
C VAL A 470 -12.61 8.77 22.69
N HIS A 471 -13.67 8.09 22.24
CA HIS A 471 -15.04 8.33 22.71
C HIS A 471 -15.68 7.03 23.21
N LEU A 472 -16.47 7.10 24.29
CA LEU A 472 -16.96 5.95 25.05
C LEU A 472 -18.49 5.77 24.99
N ILE A 473 -18.93 4.67 24.37
CA ILE A 473 -20.35 4.35 24.17
C ILE A 473 -20.70 3.08 24.95
N SER A 474 -21.20 3.24 26.18
CA SER A 474 -21.83 2.13 26.93
C SER A 474 -22.93 1.50 26.09
N ILE A 475 -22.95 0.15 26.03
CA ILE A 475 -23.92 -0.60 25.21
C ILE A 475 -25.39 -0.37 25.60
N SER A 476 -25.64 0.20 26.78
CA SER A 476 -26.97 0.60 27.25
C SER A 476 -27.62 1.72 26.41
N LYS A 477 -26.81 2.54 25.72
CA LYS A 477 -27.28 3.68 24.91
C LYS A 477 -27.89 3.24 23.55
N PRO A 478 -27.17 2.55 22.64
CA PRO A 478 -27.72 2.08 21.36
C PRO A 478 -28.79 0.99 21.55
N LYS A 479 -29.93 1.15 20.87
CA LYS A 479 -31.09 0.21 20.95
C LYS A 479 -31.26 -0.67 19.71
N CYS A 480 -30.62 -0.29 18.61
CA CYS A 480 -30.63 -0.95 17.32
C CYS A 480 -29.45 -0.44 16.47
N PRO A 481 -29.08 -1.09 15.36
CA PRO A 481 -27.99 -0.66 14.48
C PRO A 481 -28.11 0.79 14.02
N ASP A 482 -29.32 1.25 13.69
CA ASP A 482 -29.58 2.60 13.19
C ASP A 482 -29.46 3.67 14.29
N HIS A 483 -29.73 3.30 15.55
CA HIS A 483 -29.44 4.17 16.70
C HIS A 483 -27.93 4.26 16.94
N LEU A 484 -27.19 3.15 16.84
CA LEU A 484 -25.73 3.15 16.93
C LEU A 484 -25.10 4.01 15.81
N GLN A 485 -25.55 3.84 14.56
CA GLN A 485 -25.05 4.61 13.41
C GLN A 485 -25.27 6.13 13.59
N LYS A 486 -26.41 6.55 14.16
CA LYS A 486 -26.69 7.95 14.52
C LYS A 486 -25.83 8.45 15.69
N LEU A 487 -25.64 7.64 16.73
CA LEU A 487 -24.77 8.00 17.87
C LEU A 487 -23.34 8.26 17.39
N LEU A 488 -22.80 7.41 16.52
CA LEU A 488 -21.47 7.58 15.94
C LEU A 488 -21.32 8.88 15.14
N GLN A 489 -22.33 9.24 14.33
CA GLN A 489 -22.36 10.49 13.55
C GLN A 489 -22.40 11.76 14.42
N MET A 490 -23.02 11.71 15.61
CA MET A 490 -23.04 12.84 16.54
C MET A 490 -21.75 12.93 17.37
N ILE A 491 -21.20 11.78 17.78
CA ILE A 491 -20.02 11.69 18.65
C ILE A 491 -18.74 12.02 17.87
N SER A 492 -18.67 11.76 16.56
CA SER A 492 -17.54 12.21 15.72
C SER A 492 -17.36 13.73 15.66
N THR A 493 -18.34 14.51 16.12
CA THR A 493 -18.29 15.98 16.25
C THR A 493 -18.27 16.48 17.70
N SER A 494 -18.32 15.59 18.70
CA SER A 494 -18.25 16.00 20.11
C SER A 494 -16.81 16.19 20.59
N GLU A 495 -16.68 16.73 21.81
CA GLU A 495 -15.44 16.57 22.57
C GLU A 495 -15.15 15.06 22.82
N ALA A 496 -13.88 14.72 23.00
CA ALA A 496 -13.45 13.34 23.23
C ALA A 496 -13.39 13.04 24.73
N ASP A 497 -13.87 11.87 25.14
CA ASP A 497 -13.77 11.39 26.53
C ASP A 497 -12.30 11.24 26.98
N LYS A 498 -11.38 11.01 26.01
CA LYS A 498 -9.93 11.03 26.23
C LYS A 498 -9.18 11.42 24.95
N VAL A 499 -8.05 12.09 25.10
CA VAL A 499 -7.07 12.33 24.01
C VAL A 499 -5.78 11.59 24.33
N LEU A 500 -5.27 10.84 23.36
CA LEU A 500 -4.01 10.10 23.45
C LEU A 500 -2.82 11.01 23.16
N SER A 501 -1.71 10.79 23.87
CA SER A 501 -0.46 11.55 23.68
C SER A 501 0.49 10.76 22.79
N THR A 502 1.00 11.39 21.73
CA THR A 502 2.08 10.85 20.88
C THR A 502 3.41 10.63 21.62
N LYS A 503 3.55 11.18 22.84
CA LYS A 503 4.69 10.96 23.74
C LYS A 503 4.56 9.68 24.58
N ASN A 504 3.42 8.99 24.52
CA ASN A 504 3.14 7.75 25.22
C ASN A 504 3.00 6.59 24.21
N PRO A 505 3.23 5.33 24.63
CA PRO A 505 2.90 4.16 23.82
C PRO A 505 1.40 4.12 23.45
N HIS A 506 1.09 3.84 22.18
CA HIS A 506 -0.30 3.73 21.73
C HIS A 506 -0.99 2.52 22.42
N PRO A 507 -2.19 2.68 23.05
CA PRO A 507 -2.80 1.67 23.92
C PRO A 507 -2.89 0.25 23.33
N LEU A 508 -3.20 0.13 22.04
CA LEU A 508 -3.37 -1.18 21.40
C LEU A 508 -2.04 -1.93 21.15
N ARG A 509 -0.87 -1.28 21.22
CA ARG A 509 0.43 -2.00 21.12
C ARG A 509 0.66 -2.96 22.29
N PHE A 510 -0.04 -2.82 23.42
CA PHE A 510 -0.01 -3.84 24.47
C PHE A 510 -0.57 -5.19 23.99
N LEU A 511 -1.56 -5.18 23.08
CA LEU A 511 -2.13 -6.40 22.48
C LEU A 511 -1.14 -7.06 21.50
N GLN A 512 -0.30 -6.26 20.85
CA GLN A 512 0.81 -6.76 20.03
C GLN A 512 1.89 -7.44 20.88
N VAL A 513 2.28 -6.83 22.01
CA VAL A 513 3.22 -7.46 22.95
C VAL A 513 2.67 -8.77 23.52
N GLU A 514 1.37 -8.85 23.80
CA GLU A 514 0.74 -10.12 24.19
C GLU A 514 0.91 -11.18 23.10
N ARG A 515 0.62 -10.84 21.83
CA ARG A 515 0.75 -11.75 20.69
C ARG A 515 2.19 -12.21 20.46
N VAL A 516 3.16 -11.33 20.61
CA VAL A 516 4.59 -11.70 20.52
C VAL A 516 4.98 -12.61 21.70
N ASN A 517 4.44 -12.39 22.90
CA ASN A 517 4.63 -13.26 24.07
C ASN A 517 3.96 -14.64 23.92
N GLU A 518 2.81 -14.74 23.25
CA GLU A 518 2.19 -16.04 22.90
C GLU A 518 3.10 -16.90 22.02
N ILE A 519 3.82 -16.29 21.07
CA ILE A 519 4.59 -16.99 20.04
C ILE A 519 6.04 -17.27 20.48
N PHE A 520 6.64 -16.39 21.29
CA PHE A 520 8.07 -16.48 21.66
C PHE A 520 8.34 -16.63 23.16
N GLY A 521 7.30 -16.81 23.98
CA GLY A 521 7.42 -16.82 25.43
C GLY A 521 7.41 -15.42 26.05
N PHE A 522 7.14 -15.35 27.36
CA PHE A 522 6.96 -14.09 28.07
C PHE A 522 8.27 -13.33 28.27
N GLU A 523 8.35 -12.14 27.69
CA GLU A 523 9.38 -11.13 27.98
C GLU A 523 8.70 -9.79 28.31
N GLU A 524 9.30 -8.97 29.18
CA GLU A 524 8.79 -7.62 29.47
C GLU A 524 9.29 -6.63 28.40
N THR A 525 8.81 -6.81 27.17
CA THR A 525 9.15 -5.99 26.01
C THR A 525 8.73 -4.53 26.20
N ILE A 526 9.67 -3.60 26.08
CA ILE A 526 9.42 -2.16 26.20
C ILE A 526 8.67 -1.66 24.96
N VAL A 527 7.43 -1.21 25.12
CA VAL A 527 6.71 -0.51 24.06
C VAL A 527 7.15 0.95 24.04
N LEU A 528 7.72 1.40 22.92
CA LEU A 528 8.09 2.79 22.72
C LEU A 528 6.89 3.63 22.22
N PRO A 529 6.88 4.96 22.47
CA PRO A 529 5.99 5.88 21.79
C PRO A 529 6.28 5.88 20.29
N ASP A 530 5.22 5.94 19.47
CA ASP A 530 5.33 6.09 18.02
C ASP A 530 4.26 7.07 17.54
N HIS A 531 4.69 8.07 16.78
CA HIS A 531 3.83 9.13 16.26
C HIS A 531 3.23 8.78 14.89
N THR A 532 3.83 7.83 14.16
CA THR A 532 3.37 7.44 12.82
C THR A 532 2.01 6.74 12.87
N LEU A 533 1.71 6.03 13.96
CA LEU A 533 0.43 5.34 14.20
C LEU A 533 -0.79 6.28 14.27
N PHE A 534 -0.56 7.59 14.37
CA PHE A 534 -1.59 8.63 14.34
C PHE A 534 -1.79 9.24 12.93
N MET A 535 -0.96 8.86 11.94
CA MET A 535 -1.01 9.35 10.56
C MET A 535 -1.98 8.51 9.71
N ASP A 536 -2.42 9.06 8.57
CA ASP A 536 -3.32 8.39 7.62
C ASP A 536 -2.63 7.35 6.72
N SER A 537 -1.31 7.43 6.64
CA SER A 537 -0.44 6.55 5.86
C SER A 537 0.89 6.44 6.58
N ASP A 538 1.50 5.27 6.53
CA ASP A 538 2.88 5.06 6.97
C ASP A 538 3.84 5.96 6.17
N PRO A 539 4.62 6.85 6.81
CA PRO A 539 5.58 7.70 6.11
C PRO A 539 6.81 6.93 5.57
N PHE A 540 6.99 5.67 5.96
CA PHE A 540 8.08 4.80 5.51
C PHE A 540 7.64 3.75 4.49
N SER A 541 6.33 3.59 4.24
CA SER A 541 5.79 2.61 3.28
C SER A 541 6.18 2.97 1.84
N ARG A 542 7.15 2.23 1.31
CA ARG A 542 7.57 2.32 -0.09
C ARG A 542 6.56 1.59 -0.97
N HIS A 543 6.03 2.27 -1.97
CA HIS A 543 5.04 1.74 -2.92
C HIS A 543 5.41 2.12 -4.36
N PRO A 544 5.25 1.22 -5.34
CA PRO A 544 6.01 -0.03 -5.39
C PRO A 544 6.56 -0.29 -6.81
N ALA A 545 7.16 -1.46 -7.03
CA ALA A 545 7.10 -2.12 -8.32
C ALA A 545 6.55 -3.54 -8.15
N ILE A 546 5.41 -3.82 -8.80
CA ILE A 546 5.05 -5.20 -9.15
C ILE A 546 5.86 -5.53 -10.39
N SER A 547 6.85 -6.42 -10.28
CA SER A 547 7.49 -7.06 -11.44
C SER A 547 7.09 -8.53 -11.46
N GLU A 548 6.17 -8.87 -12.34
CA GLU A 548 5.73 -10.25 -12.59
C GLU A 548 6.84 -11.04 -13.29
N SER A 549 6.96 -12.34 -12.96
CA SER A 549 7.58 -13.43 -13.74
C SER A 549 8.70 -13.07 -14.75
N GLY A 550 9.96 -13.42 -14.45
CA GLY A 550 11.02 -13.29 -15.46
C GLY A 550 12.45 -13.74 -15.12
N GLY A 551 12.75 -14.18 -13.89
CA GLY A 551 14.09 -14.65 -13.51
C GLY A 551 14.25 -16.17 -13.63
N SER A 552 15.18 -16.64 -14.47
CA SER A 552 15.58 -18.05 -14.58
C SER A 552 16.97 -18.27 -13.98
N GLY A 553 17.02 -18.76 -12.73
CA GLY A 553 18.26 -19.00 -11.97
C GLY A 553 18.85 -17.74 -11.33
N GLY A 554 19.39 -17.90 -10.11
CA GLY A 554 20.00 -16.81 -9.32
C GLY A 554 19.16 -16.30 -8.15
N CYS A 555 19.81 -15.51 -7.26
CA CYS A 555 19.17 -14.99 -6.04
C CYS A 555 17.99 -14.05 -6.36
N PRO A 556 16.84 -14.17 -5.67
CA PRO A 556 15.56 -13.57 -6.08
C PRO A 556 15.50 -12.06 -5.89
N PHE A 557 16.50 -11.46 -5.26
CA PHE A 557 16.64 -10.04 -4.98
C PHE A 557 17.61 -9.34 -5.95
N MET A 558 18.36 -10.11 -6.75
CA MET A 558 19.23 -9.58 -7.79
C MET A 558 18.39 -9.15 -8.99
N GLN A 559 18.24 -7.84 -9.16
CA GLN A 559 17.57 -7.27 -10.33
C GLN A 559 18.33 -7.69 -11.61
N GLY A 560 17.61 -8.25 -12.59
CA GLY A 560 18.22 -8.91 -13.75
C GLY A 560 19.08 -7.99 -14.60
N GLY A 561 20.41 -8.15 -14.53
CA GLY A 561 21.41 -7.44 -15.34
C GLY A 561 21.42 -7.87 -16.81
N GLY A 562 20.29 -7.69 -17.50
CA GLY A 562 20.04 -8.16 -18.85
C GLY A 562 20.72 -7.34 -19.95
N ALA A 563 21.94 -7.74 -20.33
CA ALA A 563 22.51 -7.54 -21.67
C ALA A 563 22.44 -6.12 -22.30
N GLY A 564 23.13 -5.16 -21.68
CA GLY A 564 23.62 -3.96 -22.37
C GLY A 564 25.01 -4.22 -22.99
N GLY A 565 25.24 -3.80 -24.24
CA GLY A 565 26.51 -4.03 -24.93
C GLY A 565 27.69 -3.23 -24.34
N ALA A 566 28.88 -3.83 -24.30
CA ALA A 566 30.06 -3.20 -23.72
C ALA A 566 30.62 -2.07 -24.60
N THR A 567 30.62 -0.84 -24.07
CA THR A 567 31.51 0.25 -24.50
C THR A 567 32.04 1.02 -23.29
N GLU A 568 33.37 1.00 -23.20
CA GLU A 568 34.34 1.72 -22.36
C GLU A 568 33.88 2.90 -21.45
N GLY A 569 34.25 2.81 -20.16
CA GLY A 569 35.01 3.85 -19.47
C GLY A 569 34.27 5.00 -18.77
N GLY A 570 34.32 5.03 -17.43
CA GLY A 570 33.87 6.19 -16.63
C GLY A 570 34.07 6.00 -15.13
N HIS A 571 35.04 6.70 -14.55
CA HIS A 571 35.51 6.62 -13.16
C HIS A 571 34.44 6.57 -12.04
N HIS A 572 34.80 5.86 -10.95
CA HIS A 572 34.23 6.08 -9.62
C HIS A 572 34.34 7.56 -9.19
N SER A 573 33.32 8.04 -8.47
CA SER A 573 33.51 8.97 -7.35
C SER A 573 32.61 8.52 -6.21
N GLU A 574 33.16 8.49 -5.00
CA GLU A 574 32.38 8.35 -3.76
C GLU A 574 31.79 9.72 -3.38
N LEU A 575 30.59 9.72 -2.81
CA LEU A 575 30.09 10.67 -1.79
C LEU A 575 28.72 10.18 -1.24
#